data_AF-A0A847EHX7-F1
#
_entry.id   AF-A0A847EHX7-F1
#
_cell.length_a   1.000
_cell.length_b   1.000
_cell.length_c   1.000
_cell.angle_alpha   90.00
_cell.angle_beta   90.00
_cell.angle_gamma   90.00
#
_symmetry.space_group_name_H-M   'P 1'
#
loop_
_entity.id
_entity.type
_entity.pdbx_description
1 polymer ?
#
loop_
_entity_poly.entity_id
_entity_poly.type
_entity_poly.pdbx_seq_one_letter_code
_entity_poly.pdbx_strand_id
1 'polypeptide(L)'
;DSILLTLSNAKKIGPQDHPRLYNIVEEMKIASGLEYMPSIYIIDDPALNAFATGRDPKKAAVAITTGLLNKLNRDELQGVIAHEIAHIKNRDVLLMAMTSVLLGTIVILAWYGSRIMLFGGAGRSRNSRNSGGGGAQAIIMLVAILLAILAPILAQFIYFAISRKREYLADASSALYTRYPEGLASALEKLGQSTGQLKSANKATAPMYIVNPFREKGVKFSDLSSTHPPLTERIKILRKMGGGASFTSYEEAYKQVHKGGGTLPGVSGLTSAGAVPNTRPASRADDPDEAQRIRETTNALWKVNNYRTIDCECGATIKLPPGYSGKTVSCPRCNRKHEV
;
A
#
# COMPACT_ATOMS: atom_id res chain seq x y z
N ASP A 1 -10.98 1.61 -10.17
CA ASP A 1 -9.56 1.20 -10.22
C ASP A 1 -8.78 1.96 -11.29
N SER A 2 -9.29 2.15 -12.51
CA SER A 2 -8.67 3.02 -13.53
C SER A 2 -8.44 4.47 -13.09
N ILE A 3 -9.38 5.06 -12.33
CA ILE A 3 -9.32 6.46 -11.90
C ILE A 3 -8.04 6.76 -11.09
N LEU A 4 -7.64 5.86 -10.18
CA LEU A 4 -6.48 6.08 -9.31
C LEU A 4 -5.16 6.06 -10.09
N LEU A 5 -5.02 5.11 -11.00
CA LEU A 5 -3.85 4.99 -11.89
C LEU A 5 -3.73 6.21 -12.82
N THR A 6 -4.87 6.72 -13.30
CA THR A 6 -4.91 7.93 -14.13
C THR A 6 -4.53 9.17 -13.33
N LEU A 7 -5.01 9.30 -12.08
CA LEU A 7 -4.68 10.44 -11.21
C LEU A 7 -3.20 10.49 -10.83
N SER A 8 -2.55 9.33 -10.68
CA SER A 8 -1.11 9.25 -10.39
C SER A 8 -0.22 9.27 -11.63
N ASN A 9 -0.78 9.56 -12.82
CA ASN A 9 -0.08 9.53 -14.11
C ASN A 9 0.71 8.22 -14.33
N ALA A 10 0.17 7.10 -13.86
CA ALA A 10 0.85 5.82 -13.85
C ALA A 10 1.00 5.28 -15.28
N LYS A 11 2.19 4.81 -15.60
CA LYS A 11 2.55 4.32 -16.92
C LYS A 11 2.67 2.81 -16.91
N LYS A 12 1.87 2.12 -17.73
CA LYS A 12 1.87 0.66 -17.80
C LYS A 12 3.17 0.19 -18.43
N ILE A 13 3.78 -0.85 -17.86
CA ILE A 13 5.01 -1.45 -18.38
C ILE A 13 4.78 -2.90 -18.85
N GLY A 14 5.54 -3.31 -19.84
CA GLY A 14 5.68 -4.69 -20.30
C GLY A 14 6.96 -5.37 -19.80
N PRO A 15 7.16 -6.66 -20.14
CA PRO A 15 8.34 -7.44 -19.73
C PRO A 15 9.68 -6.83 -20.15
N GLN A 16 9.71 -6.19 -21.32
CA GLN A 16 10.94 -5.64 -21.92
C GLN A 16 11.28 -4.23 -21.43
N ASP A 17 10.35 -3.56 -20.73
CA ASP A 17 10.53 -2.18 -20.29
C ASP A 17 11.38 -2.13 -19.02
N HIS A 18 11.07 -2.99 -18.05
CA HIS A 18 11.82 -3.12 -16.80
C HIS A 18 11.89 -4.60 -16.36
N PRO A 19 12.79 -5.41 -16.95
CA PRO A 19 12.84 -6.87 -16.72
C PRO A 19 12.95 -7.26 -15.24
N ARG A 20 13.80 -6.57 -14.47
CA ARG A 20 13.98 -6.85 -13.03
C ARG A 20 12.67 -6.73 -12.24
N LEU A 21 11.91 -5.65 -12.43
CA LEU A 21 10.63 -5.44 -11.76
C LEU A 21 9.59 -6.46 -12.23
N TYR A 22 9.54 -6.73 -13.53
CA TYR A 22 8.61 -7.71 -14.10
C TYR A 22 8.85 -9.11 -13.53
N ASN A 23 10.11 -9.54 -13.48
CA ASN A 23 10.52 -10.83 -12.91
C ASN A 23 10.17 -10.93 -11.42
N ILE A 24 10.39 -9.88 -10.62
CA ILE A 24 10.02 -9.88 -9.20
C ILE A 24 8.51 -10.04 -9.03
N VAL A 25 7.70 -9.31 -9.80
CA VAL A 25 6.24 -9.43 -9.74
C VAL A 25 5.79 -10.82 -10.17
N GLU A 26 6.40 -11.39 -11.20
CA GLU A 26 6.09 -12.74 -11.69
C GLU A 26 6.47 -13.82 -10.64
N GLU A 27 7.65 -13.72 -10.04
CA GLU A 27 8.08 -14.59 -8.95
C GLU A 27 7.09 -14.54 -7.77
N MET A 28 6.63 -13.35 -7.39
CA MET A 28 5.69 -13.19 -6.28
C MET A 28 4.25 -13.60 -6.66
N LYS A 29 3.85 -13.47 -7.93
CA LYS A 29 2.61 -14.06 -8.46
C LYS A 29 2.64 -15.58 -8.31
N ILE A 30 3.75 -16.22 -8.67
CA ILE A 30 3.93 -17.67 -8.55
C ILE A 30 3.93 -18.08 -7.07
N ALA A 31 4.74 -17.43 -6.24
CA ALA A 31 4.88 -17.75 -4.82
C ALA A 31 3.58 -17.60 -4.02
N SER A 32 2.76 -16.60 -4.36
CA SER A 32 1.44 -16.37 -3.71
C SER A 32 0.31 -17.25 -4.25
N GLY A 33 0.56 -18.00 -5.33
CA GLY A 33 -0.48 -18.74 -6.04
C GLY A 33 -1.58 -17.84 -6.60
N LEU A 34 -1.22 -16.63 -7.04
CA LEU A 34 -2.16 -15.73 -7.71
C LEU A 34 -2.43 -16.26 -9.13
N GLU A 35 -3.72 -16.35 -9.50
CA GLU A 35 -4.13 -16.93 -10.79
C GLU A 35 -3.67 -16.07 -11.97
N TYR A 36 -3.89 -14.75 -11.86
CA TYR A 36 -3.65 -13.77 -12.93
C TYR A 36 -2.45 -12.89 -12.63
N MET A 37 -1.70 -12.52 -13.66
CA MET A 37 -0.61 -11.55 -13.56
C MET A 37 -1.20 -10.14 -13.40
N PRO A 38 -0.90 -9.41 -12.31
CA PRO A 38 -1.39 -8.05 -12.16
C PRO A 38 -0.72 -7.14 -13.20
N SER A 39 -1.44 -6.11 -13.65
CA SER A 39 -0.84 -5.09 -14.52
C SER A 39 0.17 -4.26 -13.74
N ILE A 40 1.39 -4.12 -14.26
CA ILE A 40 2.45 -3.39 -13.58
C ILE A 40 2.52 -1.97 -14.14
N TYR A 41 2.64 -1.00 -13.24
CA TYR A 41 2.75 0.41 -13.56
C TYR A 41 3.95 1.04 -12.86
N ILE A 42 4.61 1.97 -13.54
CA ILE A 42 5.61 2.87 -12.96
C ILE A 42 5.01 4.27 -12.87
N ILE A 43 5.20 4.91 -11.72
CA ILE A 43 4.85 6.30 -11.47
C ILE A 43 6.15 7.11 -11.39
N ASP A 44 6.24 8.17 -12.19
CA ASP A 44 7.38 9.09 -12.13
C ASP A 44 7.24 10.04 -10.94
N ASP A 45 7.66 9.56 -9.76
CA ASP A 45 7.64 10.30 -8.50
C ASP A 45 8.87 9.92 -7.67
N PRO A 46 9.69 10.88 -7.18
CA PRO A 46 10.80 10.60 -6.27
C PRO A 46 10.37 10.08 -4.90
N ALA A 47 9.07 10.14 -4.58
CA ALA A 47 8.46 9.44 -3.46
C ALA A 47 8.94 7.99 -3.33
N LEU A 48 9.06 7.48 -2.11
CA LEU A 48 9.16 6.05 -1.90
C LEU A 48 7.76 5.49 -1.65
N ASN A 49 7.11 4.99 -2.70
CA ASN A 49 5.78 4.40 -2.57
C ASN A 49 5.54 3.24 -3.56
N ALA A 50 4.71 2.31 -3.15
CA ALA A 50 4.08 1.31 -4.01
C ALA A 50 2.67 1.05 -3.48
N PHE A 51 1.75 0.65 -4.36
CA PHE A 51 0.43 0.22 -3.93
C PHE A 51 -0.18 -0.77 -4.92
N ALA A 52 -0.96 -1.71 -4.39
CA ALA A 52 -1.86 -2.55 -5.14
C ALA A 52 -3.27 -1.94 -5.24
N THR A 53 -3.91 -2.13 -6.39
CA THR A 53 -5.33 -1.80 -6.60
C THR A 53 -6.01 -2.90 -7.41
N GLY A 54 -7.34 -3.00 -7.30
CA GLY A 54 -8.11 -4.06 -7.95
C GLY A 54 -9.09 -4.72 -6.99
N ARG A 55 -10.39 -4.52 -7.19
CA ARG A 55 -11.42 -5.29 -6.45
C ARG A 55 -11.54 -6.73 -6.95
N ASP A 56 -11.28 -6.94 -8.23
CA ASP A 56 -11.24 -8.24 -8.90
C ASP A 56 -9.77 -8.62 -9.19
N PRO A 57 -9.28 -9.78 -8.71
CA PRO A 57 -7.94 -10.26 -9.02
C PRO A 57 -7.61 -10.29 -10.52
N LYS A 58 -8.60 -10.47 -11.41
CA LYS A 58 -8.42 -10.45 -12.87
C LYS A 58 -8.01 -9.08 -13.42
N LYS A 59 -8.37 -8.01 -12.72
CA LYS A 59 -8.13 -6.61 -13.11
C LYS A 59 -7.22 -5.90 -12.11
N ALA A 60 -6.46 -6.66 -11.33
CA ALA A 60 -5.55 -6.11 -10.35
C ALA A 60 -4.35 -5.43 -11.03
N ALA A 61 -3.83 -4.41 -10.35
CA ALA A 61 -2.67 -3.66 -10.79
C ALA A 61 -1.76 -3.35 -9.59
N VAL A 62 -0.46 -3.32 -9.85
CA VAL A 62 0.56 -2.87 -8.89
C VAL A 62 1.26 -1.67 -9.49
N ALA A 63 1.30 -0.57 -8.76
CA ALA A 63 1.99 0.65 -9.16
C ALA A 63 3.17 0.92 -8.23
N ILE A 64 4.32 1.27 -8.80
CA ILE A 64 5.57 1.52 -8.08
C ILE A 64 6.14 2.86 -8.50
N THR A 65 6.62 3.66 -7.55
CA THR A 65 7.28 4.93 -7.86
C THR A 65 8.74 4.75 -8.25
N THR A 66 9.26 5.65 -9.08
CA THR A 66 10.69 5.64 -9.46
C THR A 66 11.62 5.83 -8.28
N GLY A 67 11.23 6.64 -7.27
CA GLY A 67 11.98 6.76 -6.03
C GLY A 67 12.18 5.42 -5.33
N LEU A 68 11.13 4.59 -5.25
CA LEU A 68 11.21 3.28 -4.60
C LEU A 68 12.11 2.30 -5.39
N LEU A 69 12.01 2.28 -6.72
CA LEU A 69 12.84 1.44 -7.59
C LEU A 69 14.34 1.78 -7.50
N ASN A 70 14.66 3.05 -7.34
CA ASN A 70 16.04 3.52 -7.20
C ASN A 70 16.61 3.15 -5.83
N LYS A 71 15.80 3.29 -4.77
CA LYS A 71 16.27 3.16 -3.39
C LYS A 71 16.39 1.71 -2.90
N LEU A 72 15.45 0.86 -3.30
CA LEU A 72 15.40 -0.52 -2.82
C LEU A 72 16.26 -1.44 -3.67
N ASN A 73 16.99 -2.31 -2.98
CA ASN A 73 17.70 -3.43 -3.60
C ASN A 73 16.69 -4.50 -4.06
N ARG A 74 17.17 -5.57 -4.71
CA ARG A 74 16.27 -6.60 -5.26
C ARG A 74 15.42 -7.27 -4.19
N ASP A 75 16.01 -7.67 -3.08
CA ASP A 75 15.34 -8.44 -2.01
C ASP A 75 14.33 -7.58 -1.23
N GLU A 76 14.65 -6.31 -1.02
CA GLU A 76 13.77 -5.31 -0.43
C GLU A 76 12.58 -5.01 -1.33
N LEU A 77 12.83 -4.81 -2.62
CA LEU A 77 11.77 -4.62 -3.60
C LEU A 77 10.88 -5.85 -3.67
N GLN A 78 11.46 -7.06 -3.63
CA GLN A 78 10.70 -8.30 -3.59
C GLN A 78 9.82 -8.40 -2.33
N GLY A 79 10.32 -8.00 -1.16
CA GLY A 79 9.53 -7.92 0.07
C GLY A 79 8.33 -6.96 -0.02
N VAL A 80 8.53 -5.77 -0.59
CA VAL A 80 7.45 -4.79 -0.80
C VAL A 80 6.44 -5.30 -1.83
N ILE A 81 6.89 -5.84 -2.96
CA ILE A 81 5.99 -6.39 -3.99
C ILE A 81 5.20 -7.59 -3.44
N ALA A 82 5.81 -8.45 -2.63
CA ALA A 82 5.13 -9.56 -1.98
C ALA A 82 4.02 -9.08 -1.04
N HIS A 83 4.25 -7.97 -0.31
CA HIS A 83 3.26 -7.32 0.54
C HIS A 83 2.08 -6.79 -0.29
N GLU A 84 2.36 -6.07 -1.38
CA GLU A 84 1.30 -5.56 -2.27
C GLU A 84 0.51 -6.69 -2.95
N ILE A 85 1.16 -7.78 -3.35
CA ILE A 85 0.49 -8.96 -3.90
C ILE A 85 -0.38 -9.65 -2.84
N ALA A 86 0.02 -9.64 -1.56
CA ALA A 86 -0.81 -10.17 -0.49
C ALA A 86 -2.14 -9.42 -0.37
N HIS A 87 -2.16 -8.10 -0.57
CA HIS A 87 -3.41 -7.33 -0.59
C HIS A 87 -4.32 -7.73 -1.75
N ILE A 88 -3.76 -8.00 -2.93
CA ILE A 88 -4.52 -8.50 -4.09
C ILE A 88 -5.09 -9.89 -3.80
N LYS A 89 -4.24 -10.81 -3.34
CA LYS A 89 -4.60 -12.20 -3.07
C LYS A 89 -5.71 -12.30 -2.02
N ASN A 90 -5.64 -11.48 -0.98
CA ASN A 90 -6.62 -11.45 0.09
C ASN A 90 -7.84 -10.54 -0.16
N ARG A 91 -7.88 -9.83 -1.30
CA ARG A 91 -8.96 -8.92 -1.71
C ARG A 91 -9.18 -7.76 -0.72
N ASP A 92 -8.10 -7.19 -0.23
CA ASP A 92 -8.14 -6.17 0.82
C ASP A 92 -8.81 -4.89 0.33
N VAL A 93 -8.61 -4.53 -0.93
CA VAL A 93 -9.28 -3.40 -1.59
C VAL A 93 -10.81 -3.58 -1.57
N LEU A 94 -11.31 -4.80 -1.81
CA LEU A 94 -12.74 -5.09 -1.77
C LEU A 94 -13.27 -5.02 -0.33
N LEU A 95 -12.58 -5.66 0.62
CA LEU A 95 -12.96 -5.67 2.02
C LEU A 95 -13.03 -4.24 2.60
N MET A 96 -12.00 -3.43 2.36
CA MET A 96 -11.95 -2.06 2.83
C MET A 96 -13.01 -1.20 2.16
N ALA A 97 -13.26 -1.38 0.85
CA ALA A 97 -14.36 -0.68 0.17
C ALA A 97 -15.73 -1.02 0.77
N MET A 98 -16.01 -2.30 1.04
CA MET A 98 -17.26 -2.73 1.69
C MET A 98 -17.37 -2.15 3.10
N THR A 99 -16.28 -2.17 3.88
CA THR A 99 -16.23 -1.60 5.23
C THR A 99 -16.47 -0.09 5.20
N SER A 100 -15.90 0.64 4.24
CA SER A 100 -16.15 2.08 4.05
C SER A 100 -17.59 2.39 3.69
N VAL A 101 -18.25 1.56 2.87
CA VAL A 101 -19.68 1.73 2.53
C VAL A 101 -20.56 1.52 3.77
N LEU A 102 -20.29 0.48 4.55
CA LEU A 102 -21.02 0.23 5.81
C LEU A 102 -20.83 1.36 6.82
N LEU A 103 -19.59 1.83 6.99
CA LEU A 103 -19.27 2.98 7.82
C LEU A 103 -20.01 4.24 7.35
N GLY A 104 -19.98 4.52 6.04
CA GLY A 104 -20.69 5.65 5.44
C GLY A 104 -22.20 5.57 5.68
N THR A 105 -22.78 4.36 5.60
CA THR A 105 -24.21 4.15 5.88
C THR A 105 -24.54 4.43 7.34
N ILE A 106 -23.70 3.99 8.29
CA ILE A 106 -23.86 4.30 9.72
C ILE A 106 -23.82 5.81 9.95
N VAL A 107 -22.88 6.52 9.34
CA VAL A 107 -22.76 7.99 9.45
C VAL A 107 -24.00 8.69 8.88
N ILE A 108 -24.46 8.26 7.69
CA ILE A 108 -25.66 8.82 7.05
C ILE A 108 -26.90 8.57 7.92
N LEU A 109 -27.07 7.36 8.46
CA LEU A 109 -28.20 7.03 9.34
C LEU A 109 -28.15 7.80 10.66
N ALA A 110 -26.96 7.96 11.27
CA ALA A 110 -26.80 8.78 12.46
C ALA A 110 -27.15 10.24 12.17
N TRP A 111 -26.72 10.77 11.02
CA TRP A 111 -27.01 12.13 10.60
C TRP A 111 -28.51 12.35 10.35
N TYR A 112 -29.16 11.51 9.53
CA TYR A 112 -30.61 11.60 9.28
C TYR A 112 -31.42 11.33 10.55
N GLY A 113 -31.03 10.35 11.36
CA GLY A 113 -31.66 10.06 12.65
C GLY A 113 -31.61 11.26 13.59
N SER A 114 -30.44 11.90 13.72
CA SER A 114 -30.31 13.13 14.52
C SER A 114 -31.17 14.27 13.97
N ARG A 115 -31.27 14.45 12.65
CA ARG A 115 -32.11 15.48 12.01
C ARG A 115 -33.60 15.20 12.22
N ILE A 116 -34.06 13.97 12.03
CA ILE A 116 -35.46 13.58 12.23
C ILE A 116 -35.84 13.76 13.71
N MET A 117 -34.96 13.45 14.65
CA MET A 117 -35.27 13.66 16.07
C MET A 117 -35.29 15.13 16.48
N LEU A 118 -34.33 15.94 16.00
CA LEU A 118 -34.26 17.38 16.31
C LEU A 118 -35.37 18.19 15.63
N PHE A 119 -35.75 17.87 14.39
CA PHE A 119 -36.72 18.65 13.60
C PHE A 119 -38.09 17.98 13.46
N GLY A 120 -38.18 16.65 13.58
CA GLY A 120 -39.44 15.90 13.58
C GLY A 120 -40.17 15.89 14.93
N GLY A 121 -39.46 16.20 16.03
CA GLY A 121 -40.04 16.39 17.36
C GLY A 121 -40.46 17.83 17.69
N ALA A 122 -40.00 18.83 16.90
CA ALA A 122 -40.27 20.25 17.16
C ALA A 122 -41.64 20.73 16.67
N GLY A 123 -42.41 19.87 15.98
CA GLY A 123 -43.62 20.25 15.24
C GLY A 123 -44.94 19.62 15.67
N ARG A 124 -45.03 18.87 16.79
CA ARG A 124 -46.31 18.28 17.22
C ARG A 124 -46.74 18.65 18.63
N SER A 125 -47.68 19.59 18.64
CA SER A 125 -48.75 19.82 19.60
C SER A 125 -48.40 20.48 20.94
N ARG A 126 -48.40 21.81 20.92
CA ARG A 126 -48.88 22.64 22.04
C ARG A 126 -50.39 22.42 22.24
N ASN A 127 -50.81 21.23 22.64
CA ASN A 127 -52.12 21.03 23.26
C ASN A 127 -52.26 19.59 23.76
N SER A 128 -52.09 19.39 25.06
CA SER A 128 -53.08 18.73 25.92
C SER A 128 -52.43 18.43 27.27
N ARG A 129 -53.01 19.03 28.30
CA ARG A 129 -52.69 18.80 29.70
C ARG A 129 -53.13 17.38 30.06
N ASN A 130 -52.23 16.41 30.14
CA ASN A 130 -52.29 15.38 31.19
C ASN A 130 -51.09 14.41 31.16
N SER A 131 -50.54 14.19 32.37
CA SER A 131 -49.95 12.95 32.87
C SER A 131 -48.70 12.36 32.20
N GLY A 132 -47.55 12.54 32.86
CA GLY A 132 -46.61 11.44 33.16
C GLY A 132 -45.56 10.98 32.14
N GLY A 133 -45.55 11.47 30.89
CA GLY A 133 -44.68 10.90 29.83
C GLY A 133 -43.36 11.64 29.51
N GLY A 134 -43.14 12.86 30.03
CA GLY A 134 -42.06 13.74 29.59
C GLY A 134 -40.63 13.26 29.90
N GLY A 135 -40.45 12.57 31.04
CA GLY A 135 -39.15 12.03 31.45
C GLY A 135 -38.66 10.91 30.55
N ALA A 136 -39.54 9.99 30.15
CA ALA A 136 -39.20 8.89 29.24
C ALA A 136 -38.80 9.41 27.85
N GLN A 137 -39.47 10.44 27.34
CA GLN A 137 -39.14 11.06 26.06
C GLN A 137 -37.80 11.81 26.09
N ALA A 138 -37.48 12.48 27.21
CA ALA A 138 -36.17 13.12 27.40
C ALA A 138 -35.04 12.09 27.48
N ILE A 139 -35.25 10.96 28.18
CA ILE A 139 -34.28 9.86 28.27
C ILE A 139 -34.02 9.24 26.89
N ILE A 140 -35.08 8.96 26.11
CA ILE A 140 -34.94 8.40 24.75
C ILE A 140 -34.16 9.37 23.84
N MET A 141 -34.44 10.67 23.92
CA MET A 141 -33.72 11.69 23.15
C MET A 141 -32.23 11.74 23.55
N LEU A 142 -31.92 11.66 24.85
CA LEU A 142 -30.54 11.69 25.35
C LEU A 142 -29.77 10.43 24.90
N VAL A 143 -30.38 9.25 25.02
CA VAL A 143 -29.80 7.98 24.52
C VAL A 143 -29.58 8.03 23.01
N ALA A 144 -30.52 8.58 22.25
CA ALA A 144 -30.40 8.69 20.79
C ALA A 144 -29.28 9.65 20.36
N ILE A 145 -29.12 10.80 21.03
CA ILE A 145 -28.00 11.74 20.79
C ILE A 145 -26.67 11.06 21.12
N LEU A 146 -26.62 10.35 22.26
CA LEU A 146 -25.42 9.62 22.66
C LEU A 146 -25.03 8.56 21.64
N LEU A 147 -25.98 7.77 21.14
CA LEU A 147 -25.75 6.78 20.09
C LEU A 147 -25.37 7.42 18.75
N ALA A 148 -25.98 8.55 18.37
CA ALA A 148 -25.66 9.26 17.13
C ALA A 148 -24.22 9.78 17.09
N ILE A 149 -23.65 10.13 18.25
CA ILE A 149 -22.25 10.55 18.39
C ILE A 149 -21.33 9.32 18.51
N LEU A 150 -21.71 8.35 19.35
CA LEU A 150 -20.84 7.23 19.70
C LEU A 150 -20.72 6.21 18.56
N ALA A 151 -21.79 5.95 17.79
CA ALA A 151 -21.78 4.94 16.73
C ALA A 151 -20.78 5.24 15.60
N PRO A 152 -20.70 6.46 15.02
CA PRO A 152 -19.66 6.80 14.04
C PRO A 152 -18.24 6.65 14.59
N ILE A 153 -18.00 7.02 15.85
CA ILE A 153 -16.69 6.91 16.50
C ILE A 153 -16.29 5.45 16.63
N LEU A 154 -17.18 4.61 17.15
CA LEU A 154 -16.95 3.16 17.28
C LEU A 154 -16.72 2.50 15.91
N ALA A 155 -17.53 2.86 14.91
CA ALA A 155 -17.38 2.33 13.56
C ALA A 155 -16.02 2.73 12.93
N GLN A 156 -15.54 3.94 13.20
CA GLN A 156 -14.20 4.38 12.78
C GLN A 156 -13.09 3.56 13.45
N PHE A 157 -13.22 3.27 14.75
CA PHE A 157 -12.26 2.41 15.45
C PHE A 157 -12.23 0.98 14.89
N ILE A 158 -13.40 0.43 14.56
CA ILE A 158 -13.50 -0.88 13.90
C ILE A 158 -12.81 -0.85 12.53
N TYR A 159 -13.03 0.20 11.73
CA TYR A 159 -12.37 0.39 10.43
C TYR A 159 -10.84 0.39 10.57
N PHE A 160 -10.30 1.18 11.51
CA PHE A 160 -8.86 1.21 11.76
C PHE A 160 -8.31 -0.13 12.29
N ALA A 161 -9.08 -0.83 13.12
CA ALA A 161 -8.69 -2.15 13.62
C ALA A 161 -8.63 -3.19 12.51
N ILE A 162 -9.59 -3.17 11.57
CA ILE A 162 -9.59 -4.04 10.38
C ILE A 162 -8.39 -3.70 9.51
N SER A 163 -8.18 -2.42 9.19
CA SER A 163 -7.05 -1.94 8.39
C SER A 163 -5.71 -2.43 8.92
N ARG A 164 -5.43 -2.24 10.22
CA ARG A 164 -4.18 -2.70 10.84
C ARG A 164 -4.01 -4.22 10.81
N LYS A 165 -5.09 -4.98 11.03
CA LYS A 165 -5.04 -6.46 10.94
C LYS A 165 -4.69 -6.92 9.52
N ARG A 166 -5.18 -6.23 8.50
CA ARG A 166 -4.87 -6.52 7.09
C ARG A 166 -3.39 -6.28 6.77
N GLU A 167 -2.80 -5.21 7.31
CA GLU A 167 -1.36 -4.93 7.17
C GLU A 167 -0.47 -6.02 7.79
N TYR A 168 -0.76 -6.47 9.02
CA TYR A 168 0.02 -7.55 9.65
C TYR A 168 -0.12 -8.88 8.89
N LEU A 169 -1.31 -9.17 8.35
CA LEU A 169 -1.51 -10.36 7.53
C LEU A 169 -0.75 -10.26 6.19
N ALA A 170 -0.68 -9.07 5.61
CA ALA A 170 0.12 -8.82 4.41
C ALA A 170 1.63 -8.91 4.70
N ASP A 171 2.12 -8.47 5.87
CA ASP A 171 3.50 -8.70 6.32
C ASP A 171 3.83 -10.18 6.48
N ALA A 172 2.95 -10.93 7.14
CA ALA A 172 3.11 -12.38 7.32
C ALA A 172 3.10 -13.12 5.98
N SER A 173 2.22 -12.71 5.07
CA SER A 173 2.13 -13.26 3.71
C SER A 173 3.38 -12.92 2.89
N SER A 174 3.89 -11.69 2.99
CA SER A 174 5.14 -11.28 2.33
C SER A 174 6.31 -12.14 2.80
N ALA A 175 6.47 -12.30 4.11
CA ALA A 175 7.51 -13.17 4.68
C ALA A 175 7.39 -14.62 4.17
N LEU A 176 6.17 -15.14 4.05
CA LEU A 176 5.91 -16.49 3.53
C LEU A 176 6.25 -16.61 2.03
N TYR A 177 5.85 -15.64 1.22
CA TYR A 177 6.06 -15.67 -0.23
C TYR A 177 7.52 -15.49 -0.59
N THR A 178 8.22 -14.56 0.07
CA THR A 178 9.66 -14.34 -0.16
C THR A 178 10.52 -15.38 0.54
N ARG A 179 9.99 -16.05 1.56
CA ARG A 179 10.74 -16.87 2.52
C ARG A 179 11.89 -16.11 3.17
N TYR A 180 11.82 -14.78 3.20
CA TYR A 180 12.88 -13.90 3.68
C TYR A 180 12.29 -12.64 4.35
N PRO A 181 11.93 -12.70 5.65
CA PRO A 181 11.30 -11.58 6.36
C PRO A 181 12.20 -10.34 6.48
N GLU A 182 13.53 -10.51 6.47
CA GLU A 182 14.46 -9.37 6.56
C GLU A 182 14.38 -8.45 5.33
N GLY A 183 14.03 -8.98 4.15
CA GLY A 183 13.85 -8.16 2.94
C GLY A 183 12.80 -7.06 3.13
N LEU A 184 11.62 -7.44 3.65
CA LEU A 184 10.58 -6.47 3.97
C LEU A 184 10.96 -5.58 5.16
N ALA A 185 11.60 -6.13 6.20
CA ALA A 185 12.03 -5.34 7.36
C ALA A 185 13.01 -4.22 6.97
N SER A 186 14.03 -4.54 6.18
CA SER A 186 15.01 -3.57 5.65
C SER A 186 14.34 -2.52 4.75
N ALA A 187 13.39 -2.95 3.91
CA ALA A 187 12.61 -2.03 3.08
C ALA A 187 11.81 -1.03 3.93
N LEU A 188 11.06 -1.51 4.93
CA LEU A 188 10.27 -0.67 5.83
C LEU A 188 11.14 0.31 6.64
N GLU A 189 12.35 -0.11 7.01
CA GLU A 189 13.32 0.77 7.68
C GLU A 189 13.77 1.92 6.77
N LYS A 190 14.09 1.63 5.51
CA LYS A 190 14.42 2.67 4.50
C LYS A 190 13.25 3.60 4.21
N LEU A 191 12.03 3.06 4.14
CA LEU A 191 10.81 3.85 3.96
C LEU A 191 10.55 4.75 5.17
N GLY A 192 10.74 4.25 6.39
CA GLY A 192 10.56 5.03 7.62
C GLY A 192 11.57 6.15 7.82
N GLN A 193 12.78 6.02 7.25
CA GLN A 193 13.81 7.05 7.25
C GLN A 193 13.60 8.12 6.16
N SER A 194 12.81 7.81 5.13
CA SER A 194 12.54 8.76 4.04
C SER A 194 11.59 9.86 4.50
N THR A 195 12.08 11.10 4.48
CA THR A 195 11.29 12.31 4.77
C THR A 195 10.89 13.06 3.50
N GLY A 196 10.89 12.38 2.34
CA GLY A 196 10.61 13.01 1.05
C GLY A 196 9.21 13.62 1.03
N GLN A 197 9.12 14.95 1.07
CA GLN A 197 7.87 15.67 0.84
C GLN A 197 7.35 15.32 -0.54
N LEU A 198 6.14 14.76 -0.57
CA LEU A 198 5.49 14.32 -1.79
C LEU A 198 4.99 15.54 -2.57
N LYS A 199 5.55 15.77 -3.76
CA LYS A 199 5.12 16.87 -4.63
C LYS A 199 3.71 16.66 -5.21
N SER A 200 3.20 15.43 -5.22
CA SER A 200 1.92 15.05 -5.86
C SER A 200 0.84 14.52 -4.89
N ALA A 201 1.13 14.42 -3.58
CA ALA A 201 0.17 13.82 -2.65
C ALA A 201 -1.03 14.74 -2.37
N ASN A 202 -2.23 14.23 -2.64
CA ASN A 202 -3.49 14.85 -2.26
C ASN A 202 -4.03 14.14 -1.01
N LYS A 203 -4.79 14.83 -0.13
CA LYS A 203 -5.43 14.21 1.04
C LYS A 203 -6.31 13.01 0.64
N ALA A 204 -6.89 13.04 -0.57
CA ALA A 204 -7.69 11.95 -1.12
C ALA A 204 -6.87 10.68 -1.47
N THR A 205 -5.58 10.82 -1.78
CA THR A 205 -4.69 9.70 -2.10
C THR A 205 -3.82 9.26 -0.92
N ALA A 206 -3.88 9.96 0.21
CA ALA A 206 -3.10 9.68 1.42
C ALA A 206 -3.16 8.20 1.89
N PRO A 207 -4.32 7.50 1.86
CA PRO A 207 -4.39 6.09 2.26
C PRO A 207 -3.68 5.12 1.30
N MET A 208 -3.25 5.58 0.13
CA MET A 208 -2.55 4.76 -0.89
C MET A 208 -1.02 4.81 -0.73
N TYR A 209 -0.52 5.51 0.28
CA TYR A 209 0.91 5.60 0.52
C TYR A 209 1.33 4.70 1.67
N ILE A 210 2.40 3.92 1.46
CA ILE A 210 3.01 3.08 2.51
C ILE A 210 3.41 3.92 3.72
N VAL A 211 3.81 5.18 3.48
CA VAL A 211 4.09 6.18 4.52
C VAL A 211 3.20 7.39 4.31
N ASN A 212 2.50 7.82 5.36
CA ASN A 212 1.60 8.98 5.29
C ASN A 212 2.34 10.24 4.74
N PRO A 213 1.87 10.81 3.61
CA PRO A 213 2.43 12.02 2.99
C PRO A 213 2.52 13.24 3.90
N PHE A 214 1.55 13.34 4.81
CA PHE A 214 1.27 14.54 5.58
C PHE A 214 1.86 14.45 6.99
N ARG A 215 2.86 13.57 7.19
CA ARG A 215 3.58 13.46 8.46
C ARG A 215 4.31 14.77 8.75
N GLU A 216 3.90 15.46 9.80
CA GLU A 216 4.67 16.57 10.37
C GLU A 216 5.93 16.02 11.07
N LYS A 217 7.04 16.75 10.95
CA LYS A 217 8.30 16.38 11.64
C LYS A 217 8.05 16.35 13.16
N GLY A 218 8.34 15.21 13.79
CA GLY A 218 8.37 15.09 15.25
C GLY A 218 7.15 14.44 15.91
N VAL A 219 6.11 14.07 15.16
CA VAL A 219 4.96 13.33 15.73
C VAL A 219 5.38 11.87 15.97
N LYS A 220 5.19 11.41 17.22
CA LYS A 220 5.65 10.09 17.72
C LYS A 220 5.04 8.94 16.89
N PHE A 221 5.77 7.82 16.87
CA PHE A 221 5.44 6.52 16.26
C PHE A 221 4.11 5.85 16.69
N SER A 222 3.20 6.56 17.35
CA SER A 222 1.98 6.01 17.95
C SER A 222 0.76 6.82 17.53
N ASP A 223 0.34 6.66 16.27
CA ASP A 223 -0.88 7.26 15.76
C ASP A 223 -2.04 6.29 15.98
N LEU A 224 -2.82 6.50 17.05
CA LEU A 224 -4.07 5.77 17.28
C LEU A 224 -5.08 5.96 16.13
N SER A 225 -4.92 7.01 15.32
CA SER A 225 -5.68 7.34 14.10
C SER A 225 -4.99 6.95 12.79
N SER A 226 -3.81 6.31 12.81
CA SER A 226 -3.17 5.86 11.58
C SER A 226 -3.89 4.64 11.02
N THR A 227 -4.09 4.64 9.69
CA THR A 227 -4.61 3.50 8.92
C THR A 227 -3.64 2.33 8.84
N HIS A 228 -2.36 2.57 9.17
CA HIS A 228 -1.29 1.57 9.22
C HIS A 228 -0.75 1.42 10.65
N PRO A 229 -0.33 0.20 11.05
CA PRO A 229 0.36 0.03 12.32
C PRO A 229 1.75 0.70 12.28
N PRO A 230 2.34 1.03 13.44
CA PRO A 230 3.65 1.65 13.50
C PRO A 230 4.71 0.82 12.76
N LEU A 231 5.49 1.47 11.88
CA LEU A 231 6.57 0.81 11.12
C LEU A 231 7.58 0.11 12.03
N THR A 232 7.93 0.75 13.15
CA THR A 232 8.86 0.18 14.15
C THR A 232 8.37 -1.14 14.72
N GLU A 233 7.06 -1.28 14.89
CA GLU A 233 6.45 -2.51 15.39
C GLU A 233 6.49 -3.61 14.32
N ARG A 234 6.09 -3.29 13.08
CA ARG A 234 6.17 -4.22 11.94
C ARG A 234 7.60 -4.74 11.73
N ILE A 235 8.58 -3.84 11.72
CA ILE A 235 10.02 -4.17 11.59
C ILE A 235 10.45 -5.10 12.73
N LYS A 236 10.05 -4.79 13.97
CA LYS A 236 10.41 -5.59 15.14
C LYS A 236 9.80 -7.00 15.08
N ILE A 237 8.58 -7.15 14.57
CA ILE A 237 7.93 -8.46 14.39
C ILE A 237 8.67 -9.26 13.33
N LEU A 238 8.91 -8.69 12.14
CA LEU A 238 9.59 -9.37 11.03
C LEU A 238 11.00 -9.85 11.42
N ARG A 239 11.79 -8.99 12.08
CA ARG A 239 13.14 -9.35 12.56
C ARG A 239 13.12 -10.41 13.67
N LYS A 240 12.01 -10.56 14.39
CA LYS A 240 11.84 -11.58 15.44
C LYS A 240 11.39 -12.94 14.92
N MET A 241 11.11 -13.11 13.62
CA MET A 241 10.63 -14.38 13.07
C MET A 241 11.67 -15.53 13.11
N GLY A 242 12.86 -15.32 13.68
CA GLY A 242 13.67 -16.39 14.31
C GLY A 242 14.09 -17.55 13.39
N GLY A 243 14.14 -17.32 12.07
CA GLY A 243 14.52 -18.34 11.09
C GLY A 243 13.36 -19.10 10.42
N GLY A 244 12.11 -18.78 10.76
CA GLY A 244 10.92 -19.28 10.06
C GLY A 244 10.28 -18.20 9.19
N ALA A 245 9.69 -18.60 8.07
CA ALA A 245 8.90 -17.74 7.17
C ALA A 245 7.40 -18.06 7.23
N SER A 246 6.98 -18.94 8.13
CA SER A 246 5.60 -19.38 8.23
C SER A 246 4.69 -18.38 8.93
N PHE A 247 3.38 -18.53 8.72
CA PHE A 247 2.35 -17.80 9.43
C PHE A 247 2.44 -17.97 10.96
N THR A 248 2.75 -19.17 11.44
CA THR A 248 2.93 -19.44 12.88
C THR A 248 4.15 -18.71 13.44
N SER A 249 5.27 -18.68 12.70
CA SER A 249 6.47 -17.92 13.09
C SER A 249 6.17 -16.42 13.22
N TYR A 250 5.32 -15.88 12.34
CA TYR A 250 4.88 -14.48 12.44
C TYR A 250 3.98 -14.26 13.67
N GLU A 251 3.03 -15.16 13.93
CA GLU A 251 2.14 -15.06 15.10
C GLU A 251 2.92 -15.12 16.43
N GLU A 252 3.91 -16.00 16.52
CA GLU A 252 4.79 -16.09 17.69
C GLU A 252 5.60 -14.81 17.88
N ALA A 253 6.20 -14.28 16.81
CA ALA A 253 6.92 -13.01 16.86
C ALA A 253 6.00 -11.85 17.26
N TYR A 254 4.76 -11.81 16.75
CA TYR A 254 3.75 -10.83 17.11
C TYR A 254 3.41 -10.88 18.60
N LYS A 255 3.12 -12.07 19.14
CA LYS A 255 2.83 -12.27 20.58
C LYS A 255 4.00 -11.84 21.46
N GLN A 256 5.24 -12.13 21.05
CA GLN A 256 6.43 -11.69 21.79
C GLN A 256 6.57 -10.16 21.82
N VAL A 257 6.26 -9.47 20.72
CA VAL A 257 6.31 -8.00 20.67
C VAL A 257 5.22 -7.38 21.55
N HIS A 258 4.04 -8.00 21.60
CA HIS A 258 2.88 -7.52 22.35
C HIS A 258 2.76 -8.08 23.79
N LYS A 259 3.81 -8.73 24.32
CA LYS A 259 3.82 -9.34 25.66
C LYS A 259 2.64 -10.29 25.91
N GLY A 260 2.23 -11.07 24.89
CA GLY A 260 1.12 -12.02 24.97
C GLY A 260 -0.27 -11.42 24.76
N GLY A 261 -0.39 -10.10 24.57
CA GLY A 261 -1.66 -9.46 24.24
C GLY A 261 -1.99 -9.52 22.75
N GLY A 262 -3.21 -9.95 22.40
CA GLY A 262 -3.72 -9.92 21.03
C GLY A 262 -3.41 -11.17 20.21
N THR A 263 -4.45 -11.69 19.55
CA THR A 263 -4.35 -12.76 18.54
C THR A 263 -4.62 -12.15 17.18
N LEU A 264 -3.74 -12.38 16.20
CA LEU A 264 -4.01 -12.08 14.80
C LEU A 264 -5.08 -13.04 14.28
N PRO A 265 -6.33 -12.59 14.04
CA PRO A 265 -7.36 -13.49 13.53
C PRO A 265 -7.04 -13.86 12.08
N GLY A 266 -7.12 -15.16 11.75
CA GLY A 266 -6.88 -15.68 10.40
C GLY A 266 -5.58 -16.47 10.25
N VAL A 267 -4.59 -16.25 11.11
CA VAL A 267 -3.31 -16.98 11.08
C VAL A 267 -3.47 -18.39 11.66
N SER A 268 -4.24 -18.51 12.74
CA SER A 268 -4.53 -19.78 13.41
C SER A 268 -5.49 -20.71 12.63
N GLY A 269 -6.11 -20.22 11.54
CA GLY A 269 -6.93 -21.01 10.61
C GLY A 269 -6.21 -21.42 9.32
N LEU A 270 -5.00 -20.91 9.08
CA LEU A 270 -4.14 -21.23 7.93
C LEU A 270 -3.10 -22.30 8.27
N THR A 271 -3.36 -23.09 9.31
CA THR A 271 -2.46 -23.98 10.06
C THR A 271 -1.96 -25.23 9.31
N SER A 272 -2.04 -25.28 7.98
CA SER A 272 -1.58 -26.45 7.22
C SER A 272 -0.15 -26.34 6.65
N ALA A 273 0.57 -25.24 6.89
CA ALA A 273 1.95 -25.13 6.43
C ALA A 273 2.92 -25.42 7.59
N GLY A 274 3.61 -26.56 7.52
CA GLY A 274 4.71 -26.90 8.43
C GLY A 274 5.82 -25.86 8.42
N ALA A 275 6.86 -26.06 9.24
CA ALA A 275 7.98 -25.13 9.36
C ALA A 275 8.56 -24.78 7.98
N VAL A 276 8.36 -23.52 7.55
CA VAL A 276 8.97 -22.99 6.32
C VAL A 276 10.29 -22.36 6.72
N PRO A 277 11.44 -22.95 6.35
CA PRO A 277 12.73 -22.38 6.69
C PRO A 277 12.93 -21.04 5.97
N ASN A 278 13.52 -20.09 6.68
CA ASN A 278 13.96 -18.84 6.11
C ASN A 278 15.10 -19.12 5.14
N THR A 279 14.89 -18.80 3.87
CA THR A 279 15.96 -18.83 2.87
C THR A 279 16.51 -17.43 2.78
N ARG A 280 17.70 -17.19 3.34
CA ARG A 280 18.49 -16.02 2.93
C ARG A 280 18.62 -16.14 1.40
N PRO A 281 18.08 -15.20 0.61
CA PRO A 281 18.31 -15.21 -0.81
C PRO A 281 19.83 -15.30 -0.98
N ALA A 282 20.29 -16.22 -1.82
CA ALA A 282 21.69 -16.24 -2.22
C ALA A 282 21.96 -14.81 -2.69
N SER A 283 22.71 -14.04 -1.91
CA SER A 283 23.02 -12.66 -2.21
C SER A 283 23.57 -12.68 -3.63
N ARG A 284 22.74 -12.29 -4.61
CA ARG A 284 23.20 -12.32 -5.98
C ARG A 284 24.31 -11.30 -6.00
N ALA A 285 25.53 -11.76 -6.30
CA ALA A 285 26.67 -10.88 -6.54
C ALA A 285 26.36 -9.84 -7.65
N ASP A 286 25.24 -10.04 -8.36
CA ASP A 286 24.72 -9.26 -9.48
C ASP A 286 23.58 -8.29 -9.13
N ASP A 287 23.28 -7.98 -7.86
CA ASP A 287 22.30 -6.91 -7.60
C ASP A 287 22.88 -5.54 -8.05
N PRO A 288 22.26 -4.85 -9.03
CA PRO A 288 22.75 -3.57 -9.53
C PRO A 288 22.99 -2.57 -8.40
N ASP A 289 24.08 -1.81 -8.49
CA ASP A 289 24.33 -0.69 -7.60
C ASP A 289 23.27 0.42 -7.77
N GLU A 290 23.25 1.40 -6.86
CA GLU A 290 22.24 2.46 -6.91
C GLU A 290 22.25 3.23 -8.24
N ALA A 291 23.44 3.48 -8.81
CA ALA A 291 23.59 4.16 -10.08
C ALA A 291 22.99 3.35 -11.24
N GLN A 292 23.20 2.03 -11.27
CA GLN A 292 22.64 1.13 -12.25
C GLN A 292 21.12 1.02 -12.09
N ARG A 293 20.59 0.94 -10.87
CA ARG A 293 19.13 0.96 -10.63
C ARG A 293 18.47 2.25 -11.12
N ILE A 294 19.12 3.39 -10.91
CA ILE A 294 18.66 4.69 -11.44
C ILE A 294 18.64 4.66 -12.97
N ARG A 295 19.69 4.12 -13.62
CA ARG A 295 19.74 3.98 -15.07
C ARG A 295 18.63 3.07 -15.61
N GLU A 296 18.42 1.90 -14.99
CA GLU A 296 17.33 0.97 -15.35
C GLU A 296 15.97 1.66 -15.29
N THR A 297 15.68 2.32 -14.17
CA THR A 297 14.40 3.01 -13.95
C THR A 297 14.19 4.14 -14.95
N THR A 298 15.25 4.91 -15.23
CA THR A 298 15.18 6.04 -16.17
C THR A 298 15.01 5.55 -17.62
N ASN A 299 15.70 4.46 -18.01
CA ASN A 299 15.53 3.81 -19.30
C ASN A 299 14.10 3.31 -19.50
N ALA A 300 13.52 2.69 -18.46
CA ALA A 300 12.14 2.23 -18.48
C ALA A 300 11.16 3.39 -18.71
N LEU A 301 11.33 4.52 -18.00
CA LEU A 301 10.50 5.70 -18.20
C LEU A 301 10.59 6.26 -19.63
N TRP A 302 11.77 6.27 -20.25
CA TRP A 302 11.92 6.73 -21.63
C TRP A 302 11.20 5.83 -22.62
N LYS A 303 11.36 4.52 -22.50
CA LYS A 303 10.65 3.54 -23.35
C LYS A 303 9.14 3.74 -23.26
N VAL A 304 8.62 3.86 -22.05
CA VAL A 304 7.17 3.98 -21.83
C VAL A 304 6.62 5.35 -22.27
N ASN A 305 7.46 6.37 -22.35
CA ASN A 305 7.14 7.67 -22.94
C ASN A 305 7.48 7.74 -24.45
N ASN A 306 7.73 6.61 -25.12
CA ASN A 306 8.01 6.51 -26.56
C ASN A 306 9.25 7.28 -27.05
N TYR A 307 10.26 7.45 -26.19
CA TYR A 307 11.56 7.96 -26.63
C TYR A 307 12.31 6.88 -27.41
N ARG A 308 12.97 7.26 -28.51
CA ARG A 308 13.93 6.38 -29.18
C ARG A 308 15.29 6.50 -28.51
N THR A 309 15.93 5.37 -28.25
CA THR A 309 17.28 5.32 -27.70
C THR A 309 18.25 4.75 -28.73
N ILE A 310 19.37 5.41 -28.93
CA ILE A 310 20.46 4.95 -29.80
C ILE A 310 21.69 4.75 -28.93
N ASP A 311 22.21 3.53 -28.90
CA ASP A 311 23.45 3.22 -28.19
C ASP A 311 24.65 3.56 -29.06
N CYS A 312 25.56 4.37 -28.51
CA CYS A 312 26.82 4.71 -29.15
C CYS A 312 27.93 3.78 -28.64
N GLU A 313 28.87 3.42 -29.52
CA GLU A 313 30.05 2.60 -29.17
C GLU A 313 30.91 3.19 -28.04
N CYS A 314 30.84 4.50 -27.77
CA CYS A 314 31.50 5.10 -26.61
C CYS A 314 30.80 4.80 -25.27
N GLY A 315 29.78 3.94 -25.28
CA GLY A 315 28.97 3.55 -24.12
C GLY A 315 27.94 4.59 -23.69
N ALA A 316 27.66 5.60 -24.53
CA ALA A 316 26.64 6.61 -24.24
C ALA A 316 25.34 6.28 -24.99
N THR A 317 24.21 6.33 -24.28
CA THR A 317 22.88 6.18 -24.88
C THR A 317 22.30 7.55 -25.21
N ILE A 318 22.10 7.81 -26.51
CA ILE A 318 21.49 9.03 -27.05
C ILE A 318 19.97 8.87 -27.02
N LYS A 319 19.26 9.94 -26.66
CA LYS A 319 17.80 9.92 -26.45
C LYS A 319 17.13 10.90 -27.37
N LEU A 320 16.07 10.44 -28.01
CA LEU A 320 15.34 11.21 -29.01
C LEU A 320 13.86 11.27 -28.60
N PRO A 321 13.29 12.48 -28.45
CA PRO A 321 11.89 12.63 -28.06
C PRO A 321 10.94 12.13 -29.15
N PRO A 322 9.71 11.70 -28.77
CA PRO A 322 8.67 11.32 -29.72
C PRO A 322 8.23 12.54 -30.53
N GLY A 323 8.85 12.74 -31.69
CA GLY A 323 8.67 13.95 -32.51
C GLY A 323 9.97 14.54 -33.05
N TYR A 324 11.13 13.96 -32.72
CA TYR A 324 12.38 14.34 -33.36
C TYR A 324 12.35 14.04 -34.86
N SER A 325 12.55 15.07 -35.68
CA SER A 325 12.49 15.02 -37.15
C SER A 325 13.88 15.08 -37.82
N GLY A 326 14.94 15.20 -37.04
CA GLY A 326 16.31 15.22 -37.56
C GLY A 326 16.71 13.84 -38.11
N LYS A 327 17.45 13.82 -39.23
CA LYS A 327 17.98 12.58 -39.82
C LYS A 327 19.22 12.04 -39.12
N THR A 328 19.94 12.91 -38.40
CA THR A 328 21.18 12.55 -37.70
C THR A 328 21.26 13.23 -36.34
N VAL A 329 21.84 12.53 -35.37
CA VAL A 329 22.11 13.05 -34.01
C VAL A 329 23.57 12.79 -33.66
N SER A 330 24.24 13.80 -33.09
CA SER A 330 25.62 13.67 -32.61
C SER A 330 25.64 13.18 -31.17
N CYS A 331 26.50 12.20 -30.88
CA CYS A 331 26.76 11.75 -29.52
C CYS A 331 27.41 12.87 -28.70
N PRO A 332 26.87 13.27 -27.54
CA PRO A 332 27.45 14.34 -26.71
C PRO A 332 28.81 13.96 -26.09
N ARG A 333 29.18 12.67 -26.07
CA ARG A 333 30.42 12.19 -25.45
C ARG A 333 31.58 12.08 -26.44
N CYS A 334 31.34 11.55 -27.63
CA CYS A 334 32.38 11.30 -28.63
C CYS A 334 32.16 12.04 -29.96
N ASN A 335 31.12 12.88 -30.04
CA ASN A 335 30.74 13.68 -31.22
C ASN A 335 30.48 12.88 -32.51
N ARG A 336 30.34 11.55 -32.41
CA ARG A 336 30.03 10.67 -33.56
C ARG A 336 28.57 10.87 -33.97
N LYS A 337 28.31 10.95 -35.28
CA LYS A 337 26.95 11.09 -35.82
C LYS A 337 26.29 9.72 -35.94
N HIS A 338 25.03 9.64 -35.55
CA HIS A 338 24.17 8.47 -35.69
C HIS A 338 22.95 8.83 -36.52
N GLU A 339 22.51 7.91 -37.38
CA GLU A 339 21.23 8.04 -38.09
C GLU A 339 20.05 7.68 -37.17
N VAL A 340 18.92 8.35 -37.36
CA VAL A 340 17.75 8.37 -36.47
C VAL A 340 16.50 7.77 -37.10
#